data_AF-A0A2V3V3Y4-F1
#
_entry.id   AF-A0A2V3V3Y4-F1
#
_cell.length_a   1.000
_cell.length_b   1.000
_cell.length_c   1.000
_cell.angle_alpha   90.00
_cell.angle_beta   90.00
_cell.angle_gamma   90.00
#
_symmetry.space_group_name_H-M   'P 1'
#
loop_
_entity.id
_entity.type
_entity.pdbx_description
1 polymer ?
#
loop_
_entity_poly.entity_id
_entity_poly.type
_entity_poly.pdbx_seq_one_letter_code
_entity_poly.pdbx_strand_id
1 'polypeptide(L)'
;MFARALAPIATRTLAAAAASAVLFSAAVQAKPAISEQTVGNRLVRSVEVPFVDLDLTTPEGTETLKVRLRSATHQVCGSLPRGPLREQTDYKNCVRETTVSGQRAMVTLIARAEAGENFKPGERIAVGS
;
A
#
# COMPACT_ATOMS: atom_id res chain seq x y z
N MET A 1 -35.24 30.81 -32.35
CA MET A 1 -35.08 31.88 -31.34
C MET A 1 -35.92 31.51 -30.13
N PHE A 2 -35.29 31.61 -28.95
CA PHE A 2 -35.77 31.73 -27.55
C PHE A 2 -37.29 31.76 -27.29
N ALA A 3 -37.85 31.32 -26.16
CA ALA A 3 -37.38 30.61 -24.97
C ALA A 3 -38.61 30.35 -24.06
N ARG A 4 -38.40 29.45 -23.10
CA ARG A 4 -39.17 29.10 -21.88
C ARG A 4 -39.98 30.24 -21.19
N ALA A 5 -41.08 29.86 -20.54
CA ALA A 5 -41.54 30.44 -19.25
C ALA A 5 -42.54 29.47 -18.58
N LEU A 6 -42.23 28.81 -17.45
CA LEU A 6 -42.25 29.25 -16.04
C LEU A 6 -43.58 28.93 -15.32
N ALA A 7 -43.47 28.13 -14.25
CA ALA A 7 -44.53 27.65 -13.37
C ALA A 7 -45.07 28.71 -12.38
N PRO A 8 -46.20 28.45 -11.69
CA PRO A 8 -46.21 28.58 -10.22
C PRO A 8 -47.07 27.49 -9.50
N ILE A 9 -46.58 26.79 -8.47
CA ILE A 9 -46.58 27.08 -7.01
C ILE A 9 -47.87 26.65 -6.24
N ALA A 10 -47.68 25.59 -5.43
CA ALA A 10 -48.18 25.33 -4.06
C ALA A 10 -49.65 24.97 -3.74
N THR A 11 -49.82 23.75 -3.21
CA THR A 11 -50.39 23.45 -1.86
C THR A 11 -50.01 22.00 -1.47
N ARG A 12 -49.01 21.81 -0.58
CA ARG A 12 -49.11 21.22 0.79
C ARG A 12 -49.99 19.96 0.87
N THR A 13 -49.48 18.75 1.16
CA THR A 13 -49.02 18.22 2.47
C THR A 13 -48.05 17.02 2.26
N LEU A 14 -46.77 17.08 2.70
CA LEU A 14 -46.19 16.66 3.99
C LEU A 14 -46.23 15.16 4.35
N ALA A 15 -45.05 14.65 4.71
CA ALA A 15 -44.67 13.40 5.42
C ALA A 15 -44.30 12.21 4.52
N ALA A 16 -43.03 12.05 4.11
CA ALA A 16 -41.86 11.60 4.89
C ALA A 16 -41.69 10.06 4.87
N ALA A 17 -40.63 9.57 4.24
CA ALA A 17 -39.58 8.80 4.91
C ALA A 17 -38.58 8.18 3.90
N ALA A 18 -37.31 8.28 4.29
CA ALA A 18 -36.19 7.42 3.92
C ALA A 18 -35.64 7.52 2.49
N ALA A 19 -34.80 8.55 2.32
CA ALA A 19 -33.58 8.43 1.53
C ALA A 19 -32.76 7.21 1.97
N SER A 20 -32.23 6.45 1.02
CA SER A 20 -31.07 5.57 1.20
C SER A 20 -30.48 5.23 -0.18
N ALA A 21 -29.99 6.24 -0.90
CA ALA A 21 -29.04 5.98 -1.98
C ALA A 21 -27.73 5.60 -1.30
N VAL A 22 -27.47 4.28 -1.23
CA VAL A 22 -26.24 3.72 -0.66
C VAL A 22 -25.08 4.18 -1.53
N LEU A 23 -24.44 5.28 -1.14
CA LEU A 23 -23.09 5.59 -1.57
C LEU A 23 -22.20 4.50 -0.96
N PHE A 24 -21.95 3.44 -1.72
CA PHE A 24 -20.86 2.52 -1.45
C PHE A 24 -19.55 3.30 -1.67
N SER A 25 -19.17 4.09 -0.68
CA SER A 25 -17.78 4.50 -0.47
C SER A 25 -17.02 3.22 -0.18
N ALA A 26 -16.55 2.54 -1.22
CA ALA A 26 -15.47 1.59 -1.11
C ALA A 26 -14.23 2.39 -0.67
N ALA A 27 -14.12 2.64 0.62
CA ALA A 27 -12.84 2.91 1.24
C ALA A 27 -11.98 1.69 0.91
N VAL A 28 -11.20 1.79 -0.16
CA VAL A 28 -10.09 0.88 -0.45
C VAL A 28 -9.13 1.07 0.71
N GLN A 29 -9.41 0.37 1.80
CA GLN A 29 -8.44 0.09 2.84
C GLN A 29 -7.34 -0.64 2.10
N ALA A 30 -6.28 0.08 1.75
CA ALA A 30 -5.10 -0.41 1.05
C ALA A 30 -4.40 -1.41 1.97
N LYS A 31 -4.98 -2.59 2.13
CA LYS A 31 -4.31 -3.70 2.78
C LYS A 31 -3.07 -3.99 1.91
N PRO A 32 -1.87 -4.08 2.52
CA PRO A 32 -0.70 -4.55 1.80
C PRO A 32 -1.06 -5.90 1.18
N ALA A 33 -0.94 -6.01 -0.14
CA ALA A 33 -1.18 -7.25 -0.84
C ALA A 33 0.04 -8.13 -0.59
N ILE A 34 -0.13 -9.17 0.21
CA ILE A 34 0.88 -10.22 0.37
C ILE A 34 0.71 -11.16 -0.81
N SER A 35 1.72 -11.21 -1.66
CA SER A 35 1.78 -12.14 -2.79
C SER A 35 2.68 -13.31 -2.42
N GLU A 36 2.18 -14.53 -2.59
CA GLU A 36 2.97 -15.75 -2.45
C GLU A 36 3.19 -16.35 -3.84
N GLN A 37 4.44 -16.55 -4.25
CA GLN A 37 4.80 -17.17 -5.52
C GLN A 37 5.70 -18.37 -5.25
N THR A 38 5.47 -19.49 -5.94
CA THR A 38 6.37 -20.66 -5.84
C THR A 38 7.34 -20.63 -7.01
N VAL A 39 8.64 -20.43 -6.73
CA VAL A 39 9.71 -20.45 -7.73
C VAL A 39 10.63 -21.63 -7.40
N GLY A 40 10.69 -22.63 -8.29
CA GLY A 40 11.58 -23.78 -8.13
C GLY A 40 11.44 -24.51 -6.78
N ASN A 41 10.21 -24.83 -6.36
CA ASN A 41 9.87 -25.42 -5.05
C ASN A 41 10.14 -24.55 -3.81
N ARG A 42 10.54 -23.28 -3.95
CA ARG A 42 10.64 -22.30 -2.85
C ARG A 42 9.44 -21.35 -2.88
N LEU A 43 8.79 -21.19 -1.74
CA LEU A 43 7.70 -20.24 -1.57
C LEU A 43 8.30 -18.86 -1.26
N VAL A 44 8.19 -17.95 -2.22
CA VAL A 44 8.63 -16.55 -2.16
C VAL A 44 7.44 -15.71 -1.72
N ARG A 45 7.58 -15.03 -0.59
CA ARG A 45 6.58 -14.09 -0.08
C ARG A 45 7.04 -12.67 -0.36
N SER A 46 6.18 -11.87 -0.95
CA SER A 46 6.44 -10.44 -1.16
C SER A 46 5.25 -9.60 -0.71
N VAL A 47 5.56 -8.38 -0.27
CA VAL A 47 4.57 -7.37 0.11
C VAL A 47 4.81 -6.12 -0.71
N GLU A 48 3.71 -5.58 -1.25
CA GLU A 48 3.72 -4.29 -1.92
C GLU A 48 3.66 -3.14 -0.91
N VAL A 49 4.68 -2.29 -0.93
CA VAL A 49 4.76 -1.10 -0.07
C VAL A 49 4.50 0.16 -0.91
N PRO A 50 3.48 0.97 -0.56
CA PRO A 50 3.26 2.25 -1.23
C PRO A 50 4.33 3.26 -0.80
N PHE A 51 4.84 4.04 -1.75
CA PHE A 51 5.88 5.06 -1.51
C PHE A 51 5.61 6.39 -2.23
N VAL A 52 4.64 6.44 -3.15
CA VAL A 52 4.35 7.62 -3.99
C VAL A 52 3.87 8.85 -3.22
N ASP A 53 3.43 8.65 -1.98
CA ASP A 53 3.03 9.70 -1.05
C ASP A 53 4.21 10.31 -0.30
N LEU A 54 5.42 9.78 -0.48
CA LEU A 54 6.64 10.21 0.19
C LEU A 54 7.53 10.99 -0.77
N ASP A 55 8.10 12.09 -0.27
CA ASP A 55 9.19 12.76 -0.94
C ASP A 55 10.52 12.08 -0.60
N LEU A 56 10.96 11.18 -1.50
CA LEU A 56 12.20 10.41 -1.33
C LEU A 56 13.48 11.26 -1.51
N THR A 57 13.36 12.53 -1.91
CA THR A 57 14.50 13.45 -1.97
C THR A 57 14.81 14.07 -0.59
N THR A 58 13.92 13.87 0.38
CA THR A 58 14.08 14.35 1.76
C THR A 58 14.54 13.23 2.70
N PRO A 59 15.31 13.57 3.75
CA PRO A 59 15.64 12.62 4.82
C PRO A 59 14.38 12.03 5.49
N GLU A 60 13.35 12.84 5.69
CA GLU A 60 12.11 12.46 6.36
C GLU A 60 11.29 11.45 5.54
N GLY A 61 11.16 11.67 4.23
CA GLY A 61 10.48 10.73 3.34
C GLY A 61 11.24 9.41 3.22
N THR A 62 12.57 9.46 3.17
CA THR A 62 13.42 8.27 3.16
C THR A 62 13.30 7.45 4.45
N GLU A 63 13.34 8.08 5.62
CA GLU A 63 13.19 7.36 6.90
C GLU A 63 11.77 6.78 7.03
N THR A 64 10.75 7.50 6.55
CA THR A 64 9.37 6.98 6.51
C THR A 64 9.26 5.72 5.66
N LEU A 65 9.88 5.71 4.46
CA LEU A 65 9.91 4.53 3.60
C LEU A 65 10.63 3.37 4.30
N LYS A 66 11.77 3.63 4.95
CA LYS A 66 12.52 2.62 5.70
C LYS A 66 11.70 2.00 6.84
N VAL A 67 10.90 2.79 7.56
CA VAL A 67 9.98 2.28 8.59
C VAL A 67 8.90 1.39 7.94
N ARG A 68 8.33 1.80 6.81
CA ARG A 68 7.35 0.98 6.07
C ARG A 68 7.95 -0.33 5.58
N LEU A 69 9.17 -0.30 5.06
CA LEU A 69 9.90 -1.50 4.63
C LEU A 69 10.16 -2.44 5.81
N ARG A 70 10.54 -1.92 6.97
CA ARG A 70 10.71 -2.74 8.19
C ARG A 70 9.40 -3.41 8.59
N SER A 71 8.28 -2.69 8.55
CA SER A 71 6.95 -3.27 8.79
C SER A 71 6.61 -4.37 7.78
N ALA A 72 6.88 -4.13 6.49
CA ALA A 72 6.67 -5.12 5.44
C ALA A 72 7.54 -6.37 5.63
N THR A 73 8.80 -6.23 6.06
CA THR A 73 9.66 -7.37 6.41
C THR A 73 9.03 -8.26 7.48
N HIS A 74 8.45 -7.66 8.52
CA HIS A 74 7.75 -8.42 9.56
C HIS A 74 6.44 -9.07 9.05
N GLN A 75 5.78 -8.48 8.06
CA GLN A 75 4.61 -9.09 7.41
C GLN A 75 5.00 -10.28 6.53
N VAL A 76 6.13 -10.20 5.82
CA VAL A 76 6.68 -11.28 4.98
C VAL A 76 7.14 -12.47 5.83
N CYS A 77 7.93 -12.19 6.87
CA CYS A 77 8.55 -13.23 7.69
C CYS A 77 7.68 -13.72 8.85
N GLY A 78 6.59 -13.02 9.16
CA GLY A 78 5.69 -13.34 10.27
C GLY A 78 6.31 -13.04 11.65
N SER A 79 5.80 -13.73 12.68
CA SER A 79 6.29 -13.60 14.04
C SER A 79 7.50 -14.50 14.32
N LEU A 80 8.39 -14.06 15.22
CA LEU A 80 9.51 -14.87 15.70
C LEU A 80 9.01 -16.23 16.24
N PRO A 81 9.45 -17.37 15.67
CA PRO A 81 9.03 -18.68 16.15
C PRO A 81 9.60 -18.96 17.54
N ARG A 82 8.79 -19.56 18.41
CA ARG A 82 9.22 -20.06 19.74
C ARG A 82 9.79 -21.49 19.69
N GLY A 83 10.01 -22.00 18.48
CA GLY A 83 10.37 -23.39 18.20
C GLY A 83 11.88 -23.66 18.16
N PRO A 84 12.31 -24.75 17.50
CA PRO A 84 13.70 -25.18 17.42
C PRO A 84 14.62 -24.12 16.81
N LEU A 85 15.93 -24.23 17.09
CA LEU A 85 16.96 -23.30 16.60
C LEU A 85 16.97 -23.16 15.06
N ARG A 86 16.53 -24.19 14.33
CA ARG A 86 16.39 -24.17 12.88
C ARG A 86 15.38 -23.12 12.44
N GLU A 87 14.15 -23.16 12.97
CA GLU A 87 13.11 -22.18 12.65
C GLU A 87 13.52 -20.74 13.02
N GLN A 88 14.22 -20.56 14.15
CA GLN A 88 14.74 -19.25 14.53
C GLN A 88 15.82 -18.75 13.56
N THR A 89 16.64 -19.65 13.03
CA THR A 89 17.66 -19.32 12.03
C THR A 89 17.00 -18.96 10.70
N ASP A 90 15.99 -19.72 10.29
CA ASP A 90 15.23 -19.46 9.07
C ASP A 90 14.50 -18.13 9.13
N TYR A 91 13.89 -17.80 10.28
CA TYR A 91 13.31 -16.48 10.52
C TYR A 91 14.35 -15.35 10.40
N LYS A 92 15.53 -15.50 11.02
CA LYS A 92 16.61 -14.51 10.92
C LYS A 92 17.11 -14.33 9.48
N ASN A 93 17.21 -15.44 8.73
CA ASN A 93 17.58 -15.41 7.32
C ASN A 93 16.52 -14.68 6.49
N CYS A 94 15.23 -14.98 6.70
CA CYS A 94 14.13 -14.28 6.05
C CYS A 94 14.19 -12.77 6.30
N VAL A 95 14.33 -12.35 7.56
CA VAL A 95 14.39 -10.93 7.92
C VAL A 95 15.59 -10.25 7.26
N ARG A 96 16.76 -10.89 7.26
CA ARG A 96 17.96 -10.37 6.62
C ARG A 96 17.79 -10.23 5.10
N GLU A 97 17.33 -11.29 4.43
CA GLU A 97 17.13 -11.33 2.98
C GLU A 97 16.13 -10.27 2.53
N THR A 98 14.98 -10.21 3.21
CA THR A 98 13.91 -9.23 2.92
C THR A 98 14.40 -7.80 3.15
N THR A 99 15.15 -7.55 4.22
CA THR A 99 15.71 -6.21 4.50
C THR A 99 16.70 -5.78 3.43
N VAL A 100 17.61 -6.67 3.02
CA VAL A 100 18.57 -6.38 1.96
C VAL A 100 17.85 -6.13 0.63
N SER A 101 16.83 -6.92 0.31
CA SER A 101 16.00 -6.70 -0.88
C SER A 101 15.33 -5.34 -0.85
N GLY A 102 14.70 -4.98 0.29
CA GLY A 102 14.04 -3.69 0.46
C GLY A 102 15.00 -2.50 0.36
N GLN A 103 16.20 -2.62 0.94
CA GLN A 103 17.22 -1.57 0.86
C GLN A 103 17.71 -1.33 -0.57
N ARG A 104 17.96 -2.39 -1.35
CA ARG A 104 18.37 -2.25 -2.76
C ARG A 104 17.31 -1.53 -3.58
N ALA A 105 16.06 -1.90 -3.35
CA ALA A 105 14.93 -1.34 -4.05
C ALA A 105 14.71 0.14 -3.61
N MET A 106 14.89 0.46 -2.32
CA MET A 106 14.87 1.83 -1.81
C MET A 106 15.96 2.72 -2.44
N VAL A 107 17.21 2.27 -2.49
CA VAL A 107 18.31 3.03 -3.13
C VAL A 107 18.00 3.32 -4.60
N THR A 108 17.42 2.34 -5.29
CA THR A 108 16.99 2.51 -6.68
C THR A 108 15.91 3.58 -6.81
N LEU A 109 14.92 3.60 -5.90
CA LEU A 109 13.87 4.60 -5.90
C LEU A 109 14.38 6.00 -5.56
N ILE A 110 15.29 6.13 -4.60
CA ILE A 110 15.90 7.42 -4.25
C ILE A 110 16.66 7.98 -5.46
N ALA A 111 17.48 7.16 -6.12
CA ALA A 111 18.21 7.59 -7.31
C ALA A 111 17.27 8.05 -8.46
N ARG A 112 16.11 7.40 -8.62
CA ARG A 112 15.08 7.81 -9.60
C ARG A 112 14.41 9.13 -9.20
N ALA A 113 14.09 9.30 -7.91
CA ALA A 113 13.52 10.54 -7.39
C ALA A 113 14.49 11.72 -7.56
N GLU A 114 15.77 11.52 -7.26
CA GLU A 114 16.84 12.50 -7.47
C GLU A 114 17.04 12.83 -8.96
N ALA A 115 16.83 11.86 -9.85
CA ALA A 115 16.84 12.08 -11.30
C ALA A 115 15.59 12.83 -11.82
N GLY A 116 14.64 13.18 -10.95
CA GLY A 116 13.41 13.88 -11.31
C GLY A 116 12.34 13.00 -11.97
N GLU A 117 12.41 11.68 -11.75
CA GLU A 117 11.38 10.76 -12.24
C GLU A 117 10.04 11.02 -11.52
N ASN A 118 8.96 11.10 -12.30
CA ASN A 118 7.61 11.24 -11.75
C ASN A 118 6.98 9.87 -11.59
N PHE A 119 6.83 9.42 -10.34
CA PHE A 119 6.19 8.15 -10.03
C PHE A 119 4.70 8.18 -10.35
N LYS A 120 4.17 7.05 -10.83
CA LYS A 120 2.74 6.97 -11.18
C LYS A 120 1.89 6.91 -9.90
N PRO A 121 0.68 7.50 -9.89
CA PRO A 121 -0.23 7.33 -8.76
C PRO A 121 -0.48 5.85 -8.46
N GLY A 122 -0.29 5.46 -7.20
CA GLY A 122 -0.48 4.07 -6.76
C GLY A 122 0.69 3.12 -7.06
N GLU A 123 1.84 3.62 -7.52
CA GLU A 123 3.05 2.81 -7.67
C GLU A 123 3.53 2.26 -6.31
N ARG A 124 3.99 1.00 -6.31
CA ARG A 124 4.37 0.26 -5.10
C ARG A 124 5.63 -0.53 -5.36
N ILE A 125 6.41 -0.70 -4.30
CA ILE A 125 7.63 -1.49 -4.33
C ILE A 125 7.35 -2.87 -3.73
N ALA A 126 7.69 -3.93 -4.46
CA ALA A 126 7.57 -5.30 -3.96
C ALA A 126 8.83 -5.65 -3.15
N VAL A 127 8.65 -6.12 -1.92
CA VAL A 127 9.75 -6.55 -1.04
C VAL A 127 9.46 -7.93 -0.48
N GLY A 128 10.41 -8.85 -0.64
CA GLY A 128 10.22 -10.26 -0.28
C GLY A 128 11.54 -11.01 -0.05
N SER A 129 11.39 -12.29 0.32
CA SER A 129 12.47 -13.26 0.61
C SER A 129 12.51 -14.44 -0.36
#